data_AF-A0A3M1IU33-F1
#
_entry.id   AF-A0A3M1IU33-F1
#
_cell.length_a   1.000
_cell.length_b   1.000
_cell.length_c   1.000
_cell.angle_alpha   90.00
_cell.angle_beta   90.00
_cell.angle_gamma   90.00
#
_symmetry.space_group_name_H-M   'P 1'
#
loop_
_entity.id
_entity.type
_entity.pdbx_description
1 polymer ?
#
loop_
_entity_poly.entity_id
_entity_poly.type
_entity_poly.pdbx_seq_one_letter_code
_entity_poly.pdbx_strand_id
1 'polypeptide(L)'
;MSNELGQWIEKERKKRGWSQRKLAQEAGISQAPISRIINKVAHENEQICGEKVAQALARAFGANPVYVFRLARILKPPSTGRDFSTWLAGELEARKMSPKQLGKKAGLEAEVVADLTSGVPPTFEVAEKLAAALELDRLYVQQLAGLLPPGEEALSNLEIDLLHDYRALNKGGRQIVHDVVKSVRKNFG
;
A
#
# COMPACT_ATOMS: atom_id res chain seq x y z
N MET A 1 18.77 8.77 -6.72
CA MET A 1 18.43 8.82 -5.28
C MET A 1 17.24 9.74 -5.10
N SER A 2 16.07 9.22 -4.74
CA SER A 2 14.87 10.03 -4.47
C SER A 2 14.65 10.15 -2.95
N ASN A 3 14.31 11.35 -2.50
CA ASN A 3 13.84 11.60 -1.15
C ASN A 3 12.32 11.76 -1.20
N GLU A 4 11.63 10.62 -1.20
CA GLU A 4 10.19 10.54 -1.40
C GLU A 4 9.42 11.29 -0.32
N LEU A 5 9.86 11.18 0.95
CA LEU A 5 9.25 11.93 2.05
C LEU A 5 9.40 13.45 1.85
N GLY A 6 10.59 13.93 1.48
CA GLY A 6 10.82 15.35 1.23
C GLY A 6 9.97 15.90 0.08
N GLN A 7 9.87 15.15 -1.02
CA GLN A 7 9.03 15.50 -2.16
C GLN A 7 7.54 15.52 -1.80
N TRP A 8 7.07 14.52 -1.06
CA TRP A 8 5.70 14.45 -0.57
C TRP A 8 5.36 15.64 0.35
N ILE A 9 6.22 15.95 1.34
CA ILE A 9 6.01 17.10 2.23
C ILE A 9 5.91 18.39 1.42
N GLU A 10 6.79 18.60 0.45
CA GLU A 10 6.81 19.81 -0.36
C GLU A 10 5.53 19.96 -1.21
N LYS A 11 5.04 18.86 -1.79
CA LYS A 11 3.77 18.81 -2.53
C LYS A 11 2.58 19.14 -1.62
N GLU A 12 2.46 18.47 -0.48
CA GLU A 12 1.34 18.64 0.46
C GLU A 12 1.32 20.05 1.10
N ARG A 13 2.50 20.60 1.38
CA ARG A 13 2.69 21.96 1.87
C ARG A 13 2.23 22.99 0.84
N LYS A 14 2.67 22.85 -0.42
CA LYS A 14 2.26 23.74 -1.52
C LYS A 14 0.75 23.67 -1.77
N LYS A 15 0.15 22.48 -1.76
CA LYS A 15 -1.30 22.28 -1.89
C LYS A 15 -2.11 23.07 -0.86
N ARG A 16 -1.60 23.20 0.38
CA ARG A 16 -2.25 23.94 1.48
C ARG A 16 -1.82 25.40 1.60
N GLY A 17 -0.91 25.88 0.74
CA GLY A 17 -0.32 27.22 0.85
C GLY A 17 0.50 27.43 2.13
N TRP A 18 1.05 26.36 2.72
CA TRP A 18 1.79 26.45 3.98
C TRP A 18 3.27 26.84 3.75
N SER A 19 3.85 27.63 4.65
CA SER A 19 5.31 27.76 4.75
C SER A 19 5.89 26.62 5.60
N GLN A 20 7.21 26.38 5.54
CA GLN A 20 7.84 25.39 6.43
C GLN A 20 7.62 25.75 7.91
N ARG A 21 7.63 27.05 8.24
CA ARG A 21 7.33 27.55 9.59
C ARG A 21 5.88 27.23 10.00
N LYS A 22 4.92 27.41 9.10
CA LYS A 22 3.52 27.05 9.36
C LYS A 22 3.36 25.55 9.57
N LEU A 23 3.99 24.71 8.75
CA LEU A 23 4.01 23.26 8.95
C LEU A 23 4.63 22.88 10.30
N ALA A 24 5.74 23.51 10.69
CA ALA A 24 6.37 23.29 11.99
C ALA A 24 5.40 23.57 13.15
N GLN A 25 4.66 24.67 13.05
CA GLN A 25 3.63 25.06 14.02
C GLN A 25 2.48 24.04 14.07
N GLU A 26 1.92 23.63 12.92
CA GLU A 26 0.84 22.65 12.85
C GLU A 26 1.26 21.26 13.35
N ALA A 27 2.52 20.88 13.11
CA ALA A 27 3.08 19.61 13.57
C ALA A 27 3.55 19.63 15.04
N GLY A 28 3.64 20.81 15.67
CA GLY A 28 4.19 20.94 17.02
C GLY A 28 5.66 20.52 17.14
N ILE A 29 6.46 20.76 16.09
CA ILE A 29 7.90 20.45 16.04
C ILE A 29 8.70 21.69 15.63
N SER A 30 10.02 21.68 15.84
CA SER A 30 10.87 22.75 15.32
C SER A 30 10.97 22.70 13.78
N GLN A 31 11.32 23.83 13.15
CA GLN A 31 11.46 23.91 11.69
C GLN A 31 12.66 23.10 11.17
N ALA A 32 13.71 22.92 11.98
CA ALA A 32 14.96 22.29 11.57
C ALA A 32 14.78 20.84 11.05
N PRO A 33 14.02 19.94 11.70
CA PRO A 33 13.67 18.63 11.15
C PRO A 33 13.03 18.69 9.76
N ILE A 34 12.10 19.62 9.52
CA ILE A 34 11.41 19.75 8.23
C ILE A 34 12.39 20.15 7.13
N SER A 35 13.19 21.19 7.37
CA SER A 35 14.20 21.65 6.41
C SER A 35 15.22 20.56 6.11
N ARG A 36 15.67 19.83 7.14
CA ARG A 36 16.57 18.69 6.97
C ARG A 36 15.94 17.60 6.13
N ILE A 37 14.68 17.22 6.40
CA ILE A 37 13.98 16.20 5.62
C ILE A 37 13.86 16.64 4.16
N ILE A 38 13.42 17.87 3.86
CA ILE A 38 13.20 18.30 2.46
C ILE A 38 14.50 18.33 1.66
N ASN A 39 15.59 18.76 2.27
CA ASN A 39 16.88 18.94 1.59
C ASN A 39 17.79 17.69 1.66
N LYS A 40 17.42 16.65 2.42
CA LYS A 40 18.25 15.46 2.58
C LYS A 40 18.35 14.69 1.25
N VAL A 41 19.57 14.33 0.88
CA VAL A 41 19.83 13.24 -0.06
C VAL A 41 19.99 11.98 0.78
N ALA A 42 19.00 11.09 0.74
CA ALA A 42 19.03 9.85 1.51
C ALA A 42 19.58 8.70 0.66
N HIS A 43 20.51 7.93 1.22
CA HIS A 43 21.01 6.70 0.59
C HIS A 43 19.96 5.59 0.69
N GLU A 44 20.05 4.58 -0.17
CA GLU A 44 19.14 3.43 -0.15
C GLU A 44 19.11 2.77 1.25
N ASN A 45 17.91 2.49 1.77
CA ASN A 45 17.66 1.97 3.13
C ASN A 45 18.01 2.89 4.32
N GLU A 46 18.44 4.12 4.08
CA GLU A 46 18.68 5.07 5.17
C GLU A 46 17.36 5.66 5.70
N GLN A 47 17.13 5.56 7.00
CA GLN A 47 16.02 6.23 7.67
C GLN A 47 16.10 7.75 7.47
N ILE A 48 15.00 8.36 7.03
CA ILE A 48 14.97 9.79 6.69
C ILE A 48 14.79 10.65 7.94
N CYS A 49 13.91 10.23 8.85
CA CYS A 49 13.67 10.88 10.13
C CYS A 49 13.18 9.89 11.20
N GLY A 50 13.22 10.32 12.47
CA GLY A 50 12.72 9.53 13.60
C GLY A 50 11.19 9.44 13.66
N GLU A 51 10.68 8.39 14.29
CA GLU A 51 9.25 8.10 14.45
C GLU A 51 8.42 9.27 14.99
N LYS A 52 8.92 9.95 16.02
CA LYS A 52 8.22 11.12 16.60
C LYS A 52 7.98 12.22 15.57
N VAL A 53 8.93 12.45 14.67
CA VAL A 53 8.80 13.46 13.60
C VAL A 53 7.82 12.99 12.54
N ALA A 54 7.94 11.73 12.09
CA ALA A 54 7.01 11.15 11.12
C ALA A 54 5.56 11.17 11.63
N GLN A 55 5.34 10.84 12.92
CA GLN A 55 4.03 10.86 13.55
C GLN A 55 3.45 12.28 13.64
N ALA A 56 4.30 13.26 13.98
CA ALA A 56 3.90 14.67 14.02
C ALA A 56 3.46 15.17 12.64
N LEU A 57 4.21 14.82 11.59
CA LEU A 57 3.87 15.16 10.21
C LEU A 57 2.58 14.48 9.74
N ALA A 58 2.39 13.20 10.04
CA ALA A 58 1.15 12.48 9.73
C ALA A 58 -0.07 13.18 10.33
N ARG A 59 0.00 13.55 11.62
CA ARG A 59 -1.07 14.30 12.29
C ARG A 59 -1.31 15.66 11.66
N ALA A 60 -0.26 16.44 11.40
CA ALA A 60 -0.37 17.78 10.83
C ALA A 60 -1.06 17.78 9.46
N PHE A 61 -0.79 16.77 8.63
CA PHE A 61 -1.39 16.66 7.31
C PHE A 61 -2.74 15.92 7.29
N GLY A 62 -3.16 15.33 8.41
CA GLY A 62 -4.31 14.42 8.44
C GLY A 62 -4.07 13.13 7.64
N ALA A 63 -2.82 12.71 7.50
CA ALA A 63 -2.41 11.56 6.70
C ALA A 63 -2.32 10.28 7.54
N ASN A 64 -2.43 9.12 6.89
CA ASN A 64 -2.22 7.82 7.54
C ASN A 64 -0.76 7.71 8.05
N PRO A 65 -0.52 7.47 9.35
CA PRO A 65 0.84 7.34 9.90
C PRO A 65 1.69 6.26 9.24
N VAL A 66 1.10 5.12 8.86
CA VAL A 66 1.83 4.03 8.19
C VAL A 66 2.43 4.49 6.88
N TYR A 67 1.69 5.31 6.12
CA TYR A 67 2.18 5.91 4.88
C TYR A 67 3.43 6.75 5.11
N VAL A 68 3.33 7.69 6.07
CA VAL A 68 4.42 8.61 6.38
C VAL A 68 5.61 7.86 6.95
N PHE A 69 5.39 6.78 7.70
CA PHE A 69 6.46 5.94 8.23
C PHE A 69 7.18 5.16 7.14
N ARG A 70 6.48 4.69 6.10
CA ARG A 70 7.12 4.07 4.92
C ARG A 70 7.91 5.08 4.12
N LEU A 71 7.34 6.26 3.86
CA LEU A 71 8.07 7.36 3.22
C LEU A 71 9.34 7.73 4.00
N ALA A 72 9.25 7.72 5.34
CA ALA A 72 10.39 7.96 6.24
C ALA A 72 11.37 6.79 6.34
N ARG A 73 11.06 5.65 5.71
CA ARG A 73 11.81 4.38 5.79
C ARG A 73 11.99 3.86 7.21
N ILE A 74 11.01 4.16 8.07
CA ILE A 74 10.89 3.60 9.42
C ILE A 74 10.31 2.19 9.31
N LEU A 75 9.22 2.06 8.56
CA LEU A 75 8.62 0.77 8.26
C LEU A 75 9.21 0.23 6.96
N LYS A 76 9.54 -1.05 6.96
CA LYS A 76 9.88 -1.76 5.74
C LYS A 76 8.69 -1.70 4.77
N PRO A 77 8.94 -1.67 3.45
CA PRO A 77 7.87 -1.91 2.49
C PRO A 77 7.20 -3.26 2.80
N PRO A 78 5.91 -3.43 2.48
CA PRO A 78 5.24 -4.72 2.68
C PRO A 78 6.09 -5.85 2.08
N SER A 79 6.20 -6.96 2.82
CA SER A 79 7.11 -8.08 2.55
C SER A 79 6.87 -8.79 1.22
N THR A 80 5.76 -8.49 0.56
CA THR A 80 5.34 -9.05 -0.73
C THR A 80 6.07 -8.45 -1.94
N GLY A 81 7.05 -7.55 -1.72
CA GLY A 81 7.88 -6.94 -2.77
C GLY A 81 7.14 -6.05 -3.78
N ARG A 82 5.81 -6.07 -3.79
CA ARG A 82 4.90 -5.24 -4.59
C ARG A 82 4.20 -4.25 -3.67
N ASP A 83 4.27 -2.97 -4.03
CA ASP A 83 3.44 -1.94 -3.41
C ASP A 83 1.95 -2.27 -3.66
N PHE A 84 1.10 -1.95 -2.68
CA PHE A 84 -0.33 -2.22 -2.73
C PHE A 84 -0.98 -1.62 -3.98
N SER A 85 -0.51 -0.44 -4.41
CA SER A 85 -1.00 0.23 -5.61
C SER A 85 -0.73 -0.58 -6.88
N THR A 86 0.49 -1.10 -7.04
CA THR A 86 0.89 -1.97 -8.15
C THR A 86 0.10 -3.28 -8.15
N TRP A 87 -0.08 -3.89 -6.97
CA TRP A 87 -0.93 -5.08 -6.83
C TRP A 87 -2.37 -4.80 -7.24
N LEU A 88 -2.97 -3.72 -6.74
CA LEU A 88 -4.36 -3.37 -7.01
C LEU A 88 -4.58 -3.05 -8.50
N ALA A 89 -3.63 -2.35 -9.13
CA ALA A 89 -3.64 -2.09 -10.57
C ALA A 89 -3.59 -3.40 -11.38
N GLY A 90 -2.72 -4.34 -11.00
CA GLY A 90 -2.64 -5.66 -11.63
C GLY A 90 -3.93 -6.47 -11.49
N GLU A 91 -4.54 -6.49 -10.29
CA GLU A 91 -5.82 -7.18 -10.08
C GLU A 91 -6.97 -6.56 -10.89
N LEU A 92 -7.00 -5.23 -11.03
CA LEU A 92 -7.96 -4.55 -11.90
C LEU A 92 -7.78 -4.96 -13.36
N GLU A 93 -6.54 -4.97 -13.85
CA GLU A 93 -6.21 -5.37 -15.22
C GLU A 93 -6.57 -6.83 -15.50
N ALA A 94 -6.15 -7.76 -14.63
CA ALA A 94 -6.43 -9.19 -14.75
C ALA A 94 -7.95 -9.48 -14.80
N ARG A 95 -8.75 -8.68 -14.08
CA ARG A 95 -10.21 -8.79 -14.04
C ARG A 95 -10.93 -7.96 -15.10
N LYS A 96 -10.18 -7.24 -15.96
CA LYS A 96 -10.71 -6.27 -16.94
C LYS A 96 -11.70 -5.29 -16.30
N MET A 97 -11.35 -4.82 -15.10
CA MET A 97 -12.18 -3.98 -14.25
C MET A 97 -11.57 -2.58 -14.16
N SER A 98 -12.40 -1.56 -14.34
CA SER A 98 -11.99 -0.16 -14.10
C SER A 98 -12.09 0.21 -12.61
N PRO A 99 -11.33 1.23 -12.14
CA PRO A 99 -11.46 1.76 -10.78
C PRO A 99 -12.90 2.13 -10.40
N LYS A 100 -13.66 2.68 -11.35
CA LYS A 100 -15.08 3.03 -11.17
C LYS A 100 -15.96 1.81 -10.91
N GLN A 101 -15.74 0.71 -11.63
CA GLN A 101 -16.48 -0.53 -11.42
C GLN A 101 -16.14 -1.15 -10.06
N LEU A 102 -14.87 -1.15 -9.68
CA LEU A 102 -14.45 -1.63 -8.37
C LEU A 102 -15.06 -0.78 -7.24
N GLY A 103 -15.01 0.56 -7.37
CA GLY A 103 -15.63 1.47 -6.41
C GLY A 103 -17.11 1.16 -6.22
N LYS A 104 -17.87 1.02 -7.32
CA LYS A 104 -19.27 0.63 -7.27
C LYS A 104 -19.48 -0.73 -6.58
N LYS A 105 -18.64 -1.74 -6.85
CA LYS A 105 -18.74 -3.08 -6.24
C LYS A 105 -18.39 -3.05 -4.75
N ALA A 106 -17.46 -2.19 -4.34
CA ALA A 106 -17.00 -2.04 -2.96
C ALA A 106 -17.82 -1.05 -2.12
N GLY A 107 -18.77 -0.33 -2.72
CA GLY A 107 -19.44 0.78 -2.04
C GLY A 107 -18.48 1.93 -1.68
N LEU A 108 -17.52 2.20 -2.57
CA LEU A 108 -16.52 3.25 -2.47
C LEU A 108 -16.66 4.23 -3.64
N GLU A 109 -16.31 5.49 -3.39
CA GLU A 109 -16.19 6.48 -4.46
C GLU A 109 -15.07 6.10 -5.44
N ALA A 110 -15.26 6.38 -6.73
CA ALA A 110 -14.28 6.03 -7.76
C ALA A 110 -12.93 6.74 -7.53
N GLU A 111 -12.95 7.94 -6.97
CA GLU A 111 -11.75 8.72 -6.62
C GLU A 111 -10.92 8.04 -5.52
N VAL A 112 -11.57 7.41 -4.53
CA VAL A 112 -10.87 6.61 -3.51
C VAL A 112 -10.08 5.49 -4.17
N VAL A 113 -10.67 4.76 -5.11
CA VAL A 113 -9.95 3.67 -5.81
C VAL A 113 -8.81 4.21 -6.67
N ALA A 114 -8.99 5.36 -7.32
CA ALA A 114 -7.96 6.01 -8.12
C ALA A 114 -6.75 6.44 -7.25
N ASP A 115 -7.01 7.00 -6.07
CA ASP A 115 -5.98 7.35 -5.09
C ASP A 115 -5.18 6.12 -4.65
N LEU A 116 -5.84 5.00 -4.40
CA LEU A 116 -5.18 3.74 -4.03
C LEU A 116 -4.25 3.23 -5.14
N THR A 117 -4.71 3.24 -6.38
CA THR A 117 -3.88 2.86 -7.54
C THR A 117 -2.74 3.86 -7.80
N SER A 118 -2.81 5.05 -7.20
CA SER A 118 -1.75 6.07 -7.26
C SER A 118 -0.78 6.02 -6.08
N GLY A 119 -0.91 5.04 -5.18
CA GLY A 119 0.00 4.86 -4.05
C GLY A 119 -0.49 5.40 -2.71
N VAL A 120 -1.72 5.92 -2.63
CA VAL A 120 -2.32 6.26 -1.32
C VAL A 120 -2.66 4.96 -0.61
N PRO A 121 -2.18 4.70 0.63
CA PRO A 121 -2.49 3.45 1.31
C PRO A 121 -3.92 3.48 1.85
N PRO A 122 -4.63 2.34 1.80
CA PRO A 122 -6.00 2.25 2.28
C PRO A 122 -6.06 2.31 3.81
N THR A 123 -7.24 2.59 4.35
CA THR A 123 -7.59 2.30 5.74
C THR A 123 -8.03 0.84 5.90
N PHE A 124 -8.19 0.35 7.13
CA PHE A 124 -8.74 -0.99 7.39
C PHE A 124 -10.11 -1.20 6.77
N GLU A 125 -11.01 -0.22 6.91
CA GLU A 125 -12.35 -0.29 6.34
C GLU A 125 -12.33 -0.36 4.81
N VAL A 126 -11.47 0.45 4.18
CA VAL A 126 -11.30 0.42 2.72
C VAL A 126 -10.73 -0.92 2.27
N ALA A 127 -9.70 -1.44 2.94
CA ALA A 127 -9.11 -2.75 2.63
C ALA A 127 -10.13 -3.89 2.78
N GLU A 128 -11.00 -3.85 3.79
CA GLU A 128 -12.07 -4.83 4.00
C GLU A 128 -13.14 -4.77 2.89
N LYS A 129 -13.58 -3.57 2.52
CA LYS A 129 -14.52 -3.37 1.39
C LYS A 129 -13.93 -3.88 0.07
N LEU A 130 -12.65 -3.64 -0.17
CA LEU A 130 -11.94 -4.13 -1.35
C LEU A 130 -11.81 -5.65 -1.34
N ALA A 131 -11.48 -6.26 -0.20
CA ALA A 131 -11.42 -7.71 -0.06
C ALA A 131 -12.77 -8.36 -0.40
N ALA A 132 -13.87 -7.84 0.15
CA ALA A 132 -15.21 -8.31 -0.17
C ALA A 132 -15.54 -8.14 -1.67
N ALA A 133 -15.26 -6.97 -2.26
CA ALA A 133 -15.55 -6.70 -3.66
C ALA A 133 -14.72 -7.56 -4.63
N LEU A 134 -13.48 -7.86 -4.29
CA LEU A 134 -12.58 -8.69 -5.10
C LEU A 134 -12.72 -10.19 -4.78
N GLU A 135 -13.58 -10.55 -3.83
CA GLU A 135 -13.79 -11.93 -3.34
C GLU A 135 -12.46 -12.56 -2.88
N LEU A 136 -11.72 -11.78 -2.08
CA LEU A 136 -10.43 -12.15 -1.53
C LEU A 136 -10.52 -12.29 -0.02
N ASP A 137 -9.56 -13.05 0.53
CA ASP A 137 -9.39 -13.10 1.97
C ASP A 137 -9.04 -11.71 2.54
N ARG A 138 -9.70 -11.36 3.65
CA ARG A 138 -9.56 -10.06 4.29
C ARG A 138 -8.15 -9.84 4.84
N LEU A 139 -7.58 -10.85 5.50
CA LEU A 139 -6.25 -10.74 6.10
C LEU A 139 -5.21 -10.54 5.00
N TYR A 140 -5.32 -11.27 3.89
CA TYR A 140 -4.44 -11.12 2.73
C TYR A 140 -4.41 -9.69 2.19
N VAL A 141 -5.58 -9.06 1.95
CA VAL A 141 -5.63 -7.69 1.42
C VAL A 141 -5.10 -6.68 2.45
N GLN A 142 -5.37 -6.88 3.74
CA GLN A 142 -4.84 -6.03 4.81
C GLN A 142 -3.31 -6.15 4.96
N GLN A 143 -2.75 -7.34 4.75
CA GLN A 143 -1.30 -7.57 4.74
C GLN A 143 -0.64 -6.95 3.50
N LEU A 144 -1.25 -7.08 2.32
CA LEU A 144 -0.78 -6.40 1.10
C LEU A 144 -0.80 -4.88 1.25
N ALA A 145 -1.85 -4.34 1.87
CA ALA A 145 -1.91 -2.92 2.24
C ALA A 145 -0.87 -2.55 3.31
N GLY A 146 -0.27 -3.55 3.95
CA GLY A 146 0.60 -3.49 5.13
C GLY A 146 -0.04 -2.74 6.31
N LEU A 147 -1.34 -2.97 6.48
CA LEU A 147 -2.11 -2.62 7.67
C LEU A 147 -1.92 -3.65 8.77
N LEU A 148 -1.60 -4.89 8.39
CA LEU A 148 -1.21 -5.97 9.29
C LEU A 148 0.24 -6.38 9.01
N PRO A 149 0.96 -6.88 10.03
CA PRO A 149 2.23 -7.54 9.79
C PRO A 149 2.00 -8.74 8.86
N PRO A 150 3.00 -9.10 8.04
CA PRO A 150 2.98 -10.39 7.38
C PRO A 150 2.79 -11.49 8.43
N GLY A 151 1.93 -12.46 8.14
CA GLY A 151 1.83 -13.66 8.98
C GLY A 151 3.18 -14.37 9.05
N GLU A 152 3.36 -15.25 10.02
CA GLU A 152 4.56 -16.13 10.07
C GLU A 152 4.72 -16.93 8.76
N GLU A 153 3.60 -17.16 8.05
CA GLU A 153 3.51 -17.69 6.69
C GLU A 153 3.14 -16.59 5.66
N ALA A 154 3.85 -15.47 5.65
CA ALA A 154 3.68 -14.51 4.56
C ALA A 154 3.99 -15.20 3.23
N LEU A 155 3.00 -15.26 2.34
CA LEU A 155 3.18 -15.80 0.99
C LEU A 155 4.39 -15.12 0.35
N SER A 156 5.35 -15.93 -0.07
CA SER A 156 6.46 -15.51 -0.90
C SER A 156 5.94 -14.85 -2.18
N ASN A 157 6.77 -14.03 -2.83
CA ASN A 157 6.41 -13.38 -4.09
C ASN A 157 5.95 -14.41 -5.14
N LEU A 158 6.57 -15.60 -5.15
CA LEU A 158 6.20 -16.71 -6.02
C LEU A 158 4.77 -17.19 -5.75
N GLU A 159 4.38 -17.36 -4.49
CA GLU A 159 3.03 -17.79 -4.13
C GLU A 159 1.98 -16.74 -4.49
N ILE A 160 2.34 -15.46 -4.37
CA ILE A 160 1.49 -14.34 -4.79
C ILE A 160 1.31 -14.33 -6.32
N ASP A 161 2.39 -14.52 -7.07
CA ASP A 161 2.34 -14.62 -8.54
C ASP A 161 1.51 -15.83 -8.98
N LEU A 162 1.72 -17.00 -8.37
CA LEU A 162 0.93 -18.20 -8.66
C LEU A 162 -0.57 -18.00 -8.39
N LEU A 163 -0.92 -17.31 -7.30
CA LEU A 163 -2.31 -16.96 -6.99
C LEU A 163 -2.90 -16.01 -8.04
N HIS A 164 -2.13 -15.02 -8.48
CA HIS A 164 -2.56 -14.07 -9.50
C HIS A 164 -2.79 -14.78 -10.84
N ASP A 165 -1.82 -15.59 -11.28
CA ASP A 165 -1.90 -16.37 -12.51
C ASP A 165 -3.07 -17.35 -12.47
N TYR A 166 -3.27 -18.06 -11.35
CA TYR A 166 -4.41 -18.94 -11.15
C TYR A 166 -5.75 -18.20 -11.27
N ARG A 167 -5.86 -16.99 -10.72
CA ARG A 167 -7.08 -16.17 -10.81
C ARG A 167 -7.36 -15.68 -12.22
N ALA A 168 -6.31 -15.38 -13.00
CA ALA A 168 -6.42 -14.98 -14.40
C ALA A 168 -6.90 -16.13 -15.32
N LEU A 169 -6.79 -17.39 -14.89
CA LEU A 169 -7.32 -18.53 -15.64
C LEU A 169 -8.85 -18.50 -15.76
N ASN A 170 -9.35 -18.96 -16.90
CA ASN A 170 -10.78 -19.24 -17.06
C ASN A 170 -11.23 -20.45 -16.21
N LYS A 171 -12.54 -20.71 -16.15
CA LYS A 171 -13.11 -21.81 -15.34
C LYS A 171 -12.48 -23.18 -15.67
N GLY A 172 -12.20 -23.46 -16.94
CA GLY A 172 -11.56 -24.71 -17.36
C GLY A 172 -10.12 -24.81 -16.86
N GLY A 173 -9.32 -23.75 -17.03
CA GLY A 173 -7.95 -23.70 -16.52
C GLY A 173 -7.86 -23.87 -15.00
N ARG A 174 -8.77 -23.23 -14.27
CA ARG A 174 -8.84 -23.40 -12.80
C ARG A 174 -9.21 -24.83 -12.39
N GLN A 175 -10.08 -25.50 -13.15
CA GLN A 175 -10.45 -26.90 -12.89
C GLN A 175 -9.25 -27.83 -13.10
N ILE A 176 -8.46 -27.62 -14.16
CA ILE A 176 -7.25 -28.42 -14.43
C ILE A 176 -6.27 -28.31 -13.27
N VAL A 177 -5.96 -27.09 -12.81
CA VAL A 177 -5.06 -26.88 -11.67
C VAL A 177 -5.59 -27.57 -10.42
N HIS A 178 -6.91 -27.49 -10.15
CA HIS A 178 -7.53 -28.16 -9.02
C HIS A 178 -7.38 -29.70 -9.10
N ASP A 179 -7.59 -30.27 -10.28
CA ASP A 179 -7.46 -31.72 -10.50
C ASP A 179 -6.01 -32.19 -10.32
N VAL A 180 -5.03 -31.40 -10.78
CA VAL A 180 -3.60 -31.66 -10.57
C VAL A 180 -3.26 -31.61 -9.08
N VAL A 181 -3.64 -30.55 -8.36
CA VAL A 181 -3.37 -30.42 -6.92
C VAL A 181 -4.00 -31.58 -6.14
N LYS A 182 -5.23 -31.97 -6.50
CA LYS A 182 -5.92 -33.11 -5.89
C LYS A 182 -5.19 -34.44 -6.13
N SER A 183 -4.67 -34.64 -7.34
CA SER A 183 -3.88 -35.83 -7.70
C SER A 183 -2.56 -35.89 -6.92
N VAL A 184 -1.82 -34.78 -6.87
CA VAL A 184 -0.57 -34.67 -6.10
C VAL A 184 -0.81 -34.97 -4.63
N ARG A 185 -1.84 -34.36 -4.02
CA ARG A 185 -2.16 -34.58 -2.61
C ARG A 185 -2.53 -36.03 -2.30
N LYS A 186 -3.16 -36.74 -3.25
CA LYS A 186 -3.49 -38.16 -3.10
C LYS A 186 -2.25 -39.07 -3.20
N ASN A 187 -1.24 -38.67 -3.97
CA ASN A 187 -0.06 -39.48 -4.23
C ASN A 187 1.08 -39.24 -3.24
N PHE A 188 1.07 -38.10 -2.54
CA PHE A 188 2.17 -37.66 -1.66
C PHE A 188 1.72 -37.25 -0.25
N GLY A 189 0.44 -37.42 0.09
CA GLY A 189 -0.16 -37.05 1.37
C GLY A 189 -0.59 -38.25 2.22
#